data_AF-A0A3M2B2U1-F1
#
_entry.id   AF-A0A3M2B2U1-F1
#
_cell.length_a   1.000
_cell.length_b   1.000
_cell.length_c   1.000
_cell.angle_alpha   90.00
_cell.angle_beta   90.00
_cell.angle_gamma   90.00
#
_symmetry.space_group_name_H-M   'P 1'
#
loop_
_entity.id
_entity.type
_entity.pdbx_description
1 polymer ?
#
loop_
_entity_poly.entity_id
_entity_poly.type
_entity_poly.pdbx_seq_one_letter_code
_entity_poly.pdbx_strand_id
1 'polypeptide(L)'
;MAKGTVAYKILQSHLVSGRLVPGEEIAIKIDQTLTQDATGTMAYLQFEAMGVDRVKTELSVSYIDHNMLQTDFKNPDDHKYLMSVAKRYGIWLSKPGNGICHQVHLERFAKPGKTLLGSDSHTPTAGGMGMIAIGAGGLDVASAMAGEPFYMKMPKIVGVKLTGKLPEWVTAKDIILELLRRLSVKGGVGKIFEYFGEGIKELSVPERATITNMGAELGATTSIFPSDEITRAYLRAQGREEDWIELLPDPDAEYDEVIEINLSELEPLIACPHSPDNVLPVREVEGIKVD
;
A
#
# COMPACT_ATOMS: atom_id res chain seq x y z
N MET A 1 14.16 4.54 19.20
CA MET A 1 13.67 3.44 18.34
C MET A 1 12.18 3.55 18.34
N ALA A 2 11.57 3.44 17.17
CA ALA A 2 10.12 3.60 17.10
C ALA A 2 9.38 2.61 18.00
N LYS A 3 8.37 3.10 18.71
CA LYS A 3 7.49 2.30 19.59
C LYS A 3 6.12 2.96 19.68
N GLY A 4 5.10 2.15 19.93
CA GLY A 4 3.72 2.64 20.09
C GLY A 4 3.09 3.24 18.83
N THR A 5 3.80 3.29 17.70
CA THR A 5 3.27 3.74 16.42
C THR A 5 2.29 2.70 15.85
N VAL A 6 1.44 3.09 14.90
CA VAL A 6 0.50 2.16 14.23
C VAL A 6 1.26 1.02 13.53
N ALA A 7 2.28 1.37 12.75
CA ALA A 7 3.12 0.40 12.05
C ALA A 7 3.80 -0.55 13.03
N TYR A 8 4.35 -0.04 14.14
CA TYR A 8 4.98 -0.86 15.16
C TYR A 8 4.01 -1.88 15.76
N LYS A 9 2.79 -1.45 16.11
CA LYS A 9 1.76 -2.32 16.70
C LYS A 9 1.35 -3.46 15.75
N ILE A 10 1.19 -3.17 14.46
CA ILE A 10 0.87 -4.20 13.45
C ILE A 10 2.04 -5.16 13.29
N LEU A 11 3.27 -4.65 13.12
CA LEU A 11 4.46 -5.50 12.99
C LEU A 11 4.66 -6.39 14.23
N GLN A 12 4.40 -5.86 15.43
CA GLN A 12 4.49 -6.61 16.68
C GLN A 12 3.46 -7.73 16.77
N SER A 13 2.21 -7.48 16.41
CA SER A 13 1.15 -8.50 16.47
C SER A 13 1.28 -9.59 15.40
N HIS A 14 2.03 -9.32 14.33
CA HIS A 14 2.30 -10.27 13.24
C HIS A 14 3.70 -10.86 13.27
N LEU A 15 4.53 -10.54 14.27
CA LEU A 15 5.91 -11.02 14.36
C LEU A 15 5.96 -12.53 14.58
N VAL A 16 6.57 -13.25 13.65
CA VAL A 16 6.81 -14.69 13.74
C VAL A 16 8.21 -14.97 14.28
N SER A 17 9.22 -14.20 13.83
CA SER A 17 10.59 -14.31 14.36
C SER A 17 11.37 -13.00 14.17
N GLY A 18 12.49 -12.87 14.89
CA GLY A 18 13.34 -11.69 14.90
C GLY A 18 13.00 -10.69 16.00
N ARG A 19 13.56 -9.48 15.91
CA ARG A 19 13.29 -8.37 16.84
C ARG A 19 12.99 -7.11 16.04
N LEU A 20 12.06 -6.29 16.52
CA LEU A 20 11.70 -5.01 15.90
C LEU A 20 12.78 -3.94 16.15
N VAL A 21 14.00 -4.22 15.73
CA VAL A 21 15.16 -3.33 15.78
C VAL A 21 15.53 -2.99 14.33
N PRO A 22 15.51 -1.71 13.92
CA PRO A 22 15.79 -1.34 12.54
C PRO A 22 17.08 -1.95 11.99
N GLY A 23 16.99 -2.56 10.81
CA GLY A 23 18.09 -3.24 10.11
C GLY A 23 18.28 -4.72 10.44
N GLU A 24 17.69 -5.24 11.54
CA GLU A 24 17.66 -6.68 11.82
C GLU A 24 16.63 -7.39 10.94
N GLU A 25 16.88 -8.66 10.63
CA GLU A 25 15.91 -9.49 9.91
C GLU A 25 14.73 -9.85 10.83
N ILE A 26 13.53 -9.71 10.29
CA ILE A 26 12.28 -10.11 10.91
C ILE A 26 11.48 -10.97 9.95
N ALA A 27 10.63 -11.83 10.50
CA ALA A 27 9.65 -12.57 9.74
C ALA A 27 8.25 -12.20 10.26
N ILE A 28 7.35 -11.81 9.36
CA ILE A 28 5.96 -11.45 9.72
C ILE A 28 4.97 -12.40 9.04
N LYS A 29 3.86 -12.68 9.75
CA LYS A 29 2.71 -13.37 9.15
C LYS A 29 2.04 -12.43 8.16
N ILE A 30 1.59 -12.99 7.03
CA ILE A 30 0.79 -12.29 6.02
C ILE A 30 -0.66 -12.77 6.10
N ASP A 31 -1.61 -11.84 6.28
CA ASP A 31 -3.04 -12.18 6.35
C ASP A 31 -3.68 -12.22 4.97
N GLN A 32 -3.30 -11.28 4.09
CA GLN A 32 -3.88 -11.13 2.77
C GLN A 32 -2.82 -11.15 1.68
N THR A 33 -3.17 -11.70 0.50
CA THR A 33 -2.34 -11.56 -0.70
C THR A 33 -3.09 -10.97 -1.88
N LEU A 34 -2.35 -10.25 -2.73
CA LEU A 34 -2.83 -9.63 -3.96
C LEU A 34 -1.92 -10.05 -5.12
N THR A 35 -2.52 -10.48 -6.23
CA THR A 35 -1.79 -10.64 -7.50
C THR A 35 -2.55 -9.96 -8.62
N GLN A 36 -1.84 -9.43 -9.60
CA GLN A 36 -2.42 -8.90 -10.85
C GLN A 36 -2.03 -9.79 -12.04
N ASP A 37 -2.67 -9.65 -13.19
CA ASP A 37 -2.58 -10.62 -14.30
C ASP A 37 -1.22 -10.65 -15.03
N ALA A 38 -0.46 -9.56 -15.01
CA ALA A 38 0.90 -9.52 -15.59
C ALA A 38 1.95 -10.25 -14.73
N THR A 39 1.81 -10.27 -13.40
CA THR A 39 2.77 -10.93 -12.48
C THR A 39 2.23 -12.20 -11.82
N GLY A 40 0.91 -12.34 -11.79
CA GLY A 40 0.18 -13.40 -11.10
C GLY A 40 0.39 -14.77 -11.71
N THR A 41 0.45 -14.88 -13.05
CA THR A 41 0.68 -16.16 -13.72
C THR A 41 1.92 -16.86 -13.19
N MET A 42 3.04 -16.13 -13.07
CA MET A 42 4.28 -16.67 -12.53
C MET A 42 4.20 -16.99 -11.03
N ALA A 43 3.55 -16.14 -10.24
CA ALA A 43 3.35 -16.38 -8.81
C ALA A 43 2.54 -17.66 -8.56
N TYR A 44 1.50 -17.89 -9.37
CA TYR A 44 0.69 -19.10 -9.24
C TYR A 44 1.42 -20.35 -9.70
N LEU A 45 2.18 -20.32 -10.80
CA LEU A 45 3.01 -21.47 -11.19
C LEU A 45 4.01 -21.86 -10.09
N GLN A 46 4.59 -20.87 -9.41
CA GLN A 46 5.46 -21.10 -8.24
C GLN A 46 4.68 -21.70 -7.06
N PHE A 47 3.48 -21.18 -6.77
CA PHE A 47 2.61 -21.73 -5.72
C PHE A 47 2.18 -23.18 -6.00
N GLU A 48 1.83 -23.50 -7.25
CA GLU A 48 1.50 -24.86 -7.68
C GLU A 48 2.69 -25.81 -7.48
N ALA A 49 3.90 -25.35 -7.81
CA ALA A 49 5.13 -26.11 -7.62
C ALA A 49 5.45 -26.41 -6.14
N MET A 50 4.91 -25.62 -5.19
CA MET A 50 5.05 -25.88 -3.76
C MET A 50 4.20 -27.07 -3.28
N GLY A 51 3.23 -27.54 -4.08
CA GLY A 51 2.42 -28.71 -3.76
C GLY A 51 1.42 -28.50 -2.62
N VAL A 52 1.02 -27.26 -2.35
CA VAL A 52 0.01 -26.93 -1.33
C VAL A 52 -1.40 -27.05 -1.92
N ASP A 53 -2.31 -27.73 -1.21
CA ASP A 53 -3.66 -28.03 -1.71
C ASP A 53 -4.57 -26.79 -1.87
N ARG A 54 -4.38 -25.77 -1.04
CA ARG A 54 -5.20 -24.54 -0.98
C ARG A 54 -4.40 -23.40 -0.34
N VAL A 55 -4.71 -22.15 -0.69
CA VAL A 55 -4.12 -20.99 0.00
C VAL A 55 -4.37 -21.05 1.52
N LYS A 56 -3.37 -20.63 2.31
CA LYS A 56 -3.40 -20.64 3.78
C LYS A 56 -3.56 -19.24 4.41
N THR A 57 -3.45 -18.18 3.61
CA THR A 57 -3.79 -16.81 4.02
C THR A 57 -5.29 -16.67 4.30
N GLU A 58 -5.66 -15.65 5.07
CA GLU A 58 -7.06 -15.35 5.38
C GLU A 58 -7.82 -14.93 4.10
N LEU A 59 -7.13 -14.27 3.18
CA LEU A 59 -7.65 -13.86 1.89
C LEU A 59 -6.54 -13.87 0.83
N SER A 60 -6.84 -14.38 -0.36
CA SER A 60 -6.02 -14.18 -1.55
C SER A 60 -6.89 -13.71 -2.69
N VAL A 61 -6.46 -12.68 -3.42
CA VAL A 61 -7.21 -12.14 -4.55
C VAL A 61 -6.32 -12.00 -5.78
N SER A 62 -6.79 -12.57 -6.90
CA SER A 62 -6.22 -12.38 -8.23
C SER A 62 -7.04 -11.36 -9.00
N TYR A 63 -6.38 -10.33 -9.52
CA TYR A 63 -6.98 -9.26 -10.32
C TYR A 63 -6.60 -9.42 -11.78
N ILE A 64 -7.56 -9.13 -12.66
CA ILE A 64 -7.33 -8.99 -14.10
C ILE A 64 -7.59 -7.53 -14.47
N ASP A 65 -6.53 -6.74 -14.57
CA ASP A 65 -6.59 -5.28 -14.74
C ASP A 65 -5.44 -4.68 -15.57
N HIS A 66 -4.31 -5.37 -15.76
CA HIS A 66 -3.16 -4.89 -16.52
C HIS A 66 -3.28 -5.20 -18.02
N ASN A 67 -3.73 -6.41 -18.36
CA ASN A 67 -3.79 -6.89 -19.75
C ASN A 67 -5.22 -6.96 -20.28
N MET A 68 -5.86 -5.79 -20.43
CA MET A 68 -7.25 -5.69 -20.85
C MET A 68 -7.47 -5.87 -22.36
N LEU A 69 -6.45 -5.54 -23.17
CA LEU A 69 -6.51 -5.68 -24.62
C LEU A 69 -6.11 -7.10 -25.05
N GLN A 70 -6.98 -7.74 -25.82
CA GLN A 70 -6.82 -9.12 -26.27
C GLN A 70 -6.39 -9.16 -27.73
N THR A 71 -5.15 -8.73 -28.01
CA THR A 71 -4.64 -8.60 -29.39
C THR A 71 -4.09 -9.91 -29.96
N ASP A 72 -3.68 -10.85 -29.10
CA ASP A 72 -3.21 -12.19 -29.45
C ASP A 72 -3.77 -13.24 -28.47
N PHE A 73 -3.24 -14.46 -28.49
CA PHE A 73 -3.72 -15.56 -27.65
C PHE A 73 -3.13 -15.57 -26.22
N LYS A 74 -2.12 -14.75 -25.92
CA LYS A 74 -1.42 -14.81 -24.61
C LYS A 74 -2.31 -14.34 -23.47
N ASN A 75 -2.83 -13.12 -23.58
CA ASN A 75 -3.70 -12.53 -22.56
C ASN A 75 -4.97 -13.36 -22.31
N PRO A 76 -5.70 -13.89 -23.34
CA PRO A 76 -6.85 -14.74 -23.11
C PRO A 76 -6.50 -16.05 -22.41
N ASP A 77 -5.33 -16.64 -22.70
CA ASP A 77 -4.91 -17.90 -22.09
C ASP A 77 -4.41 -17.69 -20.65
N ASP A 78 -3.67 -16.62 -20.38
CA ASP A 78 -3.31 -16.21 -19.02
C ASP A 78 -4.57 -15.97 -18.17
N HIS A 79 -5.57 -15.28 -18.69
CA HIS A 79 -6.82 -15.02 -17.96
C HIS A 79 -7.59 -16.30 -17.66
N LYS A 80 -7.65 -17.26 -18.61
CA LYS A 80 -8.24 -18.59 -18.36
C LYS A 80 -7.44 -19.36 -17.31
N TYR A 81 -6.11 -19.29 -17.35
CA TYR A 81 -5.25 -19.90 -16.35
C TYR A 81 -5.57 -19.34 -14.96
N LEU A 82 -5.53 -18.02 -14.78
CA LEU A 82 -5.86 -17.34 -13.52
C LEU A 82 -7.26 -17.70 -13.01
N MET A 83 -8.26 -17.78 -13.89
CA MET A 83 -9.61 -18.25 -13.54
C MET A 83 -9.60 -19.69 -12.99
N SER A 84 -8.83 -20.58 -13.63
CA SER A 84 -8.79 -22.00 -13.25
C SER A 84 -8.03 -22.22 -11.94
N VAL A 85 -6.88 -21.54 -11.76
CA VAL A 85 -6.11 -21.52 -10.52
C VAL A 85 -6.93 -20.97 -9.39
N ALA A 86 -7.62 -19.83 -9.60
CA ALA A 86 -8.40 -19.21 -8.55
C ALA A 86 -9.50 -20.15 -8.04
N LYS A 87 -10.18 -20.83 -8.97
CA LYS A 87 -11.17 -21.86 -8.64
C LYS A 87 -10.55 -23.08 -7.93
N ARG A 88 -9.35 -23.52 -8.34
CA ARG A 88 -8.68 -24.71 -7.79
C ARG A 88 -8.23 -24.52 -6.35
N TYR A 89 -7.60 -23.38 -6.06
CA TYR A 89 -6.93 -23.13 -4.78
C TYR A 89 -7.71 -22.18 -3.85
N GLY A 90 -8.92 -21.78 -4.22
CA GLY A 90 -9.81 -20.99 -3.37
C GLY A 90 -9.43 -19.51 -3.26
N ILE A 91 -8.89 -18.95 -4.34
CA ILE A 91 -8.53 -17.53 -4.45
C ILE A 91 -9.73 -16.78 -5.03
N TRP A 92 -9.95 -15.55 -4.57
CA TRP A 92 -10.94 -14.66 -5.15
C TRP A 92 -10.45 -14.12 -6.50
N LEU A 93 -11.31 -14.13 -7.51
CA LEU A 93 -10.98 -13.55 -8.80
C LEU A 93 -11.74 -12.24 -9.00
N SER A 94 -11.03 -11.14 -9.20
CA SER A 94 -11.58 -9.92 -9.78
C SER A 94 -11.52 -10.04 -11.31
N LYS A 95 -12.69 -10.05 -11.93
CA LYS A 95 -12.85 -10.26 -13.38
C LYS A 95 -12.38 -9.03 -14.18
N PRO A 96 -12.05 -9.21 -15.47
CA PRO A 96 -11.72 -8.10 -16.36
C PRO A 96 -12.80 -7.01 -16.30
N GLY A 97 -12.39 -5.76 -16.12
CA GLY A 97 -13.28 -4.60 -16.10
C GLY A 97 -13.86 -4.25 -14.73
N ASN A 98 -13.56 -5.00 -13.67
CA ASN A 98 -13.96 -4.65 -12.31
C ASN A 98 -13.23 -3.41 -11.75
N GLY A 99 -12.03 -3.12 -12.25
CA GLY A 99 -11.22 -1.97 -11.82
C GLY A 99 -9.79 -2.36 -11.43
N ILE A 100 -8.96 -1.35 -11.21
CA ILE A 100 -7.55 -1.48 -10.82
C ILE A 100 -7.46 -2.19 -9.47
N CYS A 101 -6.53 -3.13 -9.35
CA CYS A 101 -6.36 -4.04 -8.22
C CYS A 101 -6.36 -3.33 -6.87
N HIS A 102 -5.56 -2.28 -6.71
CA HIS A 102 -5.45 -1.52 -5.47
C HIS A 102 -6.74 -0.82 -5.05
N GLN A 103 -7.47 -0.24 -6.02
CA GLN A 103 -8.74 0.43 -5.76
C GLN A 103 -9.81 -0.59 -5.34
N VAL A 104 -9.92 -1.69 -6.08
CA VAL A 104 -10.88 -2.75 -5.75
C VAL A 104 -10.53 -3.40 -4.41
N HIS A 105 -9.23 -3.58 -4.11
CA HIS A 105 -8.78 -4.10 -2.83
C HIS A 105 -9.14 -3.16 -1.68
N LEU A 106 -8.88 -1.86 -1.82
CA LEU A 106 -9.22 -0.85 -0.81
C LEU A 106 -10.73 -0.86 -0.50
N GLU A 107 -11.58 -0.91 -1.53
CA GLU A 107 -13.03 -0.88 -1.38
C GLU A 107 -13.61 -2.17 -0.80
N ARG A 108 -13.08 -3.34 -1.19
CA ARG A 108 -13.75 -4.63 -0.95
C ARG A 108 -13.05 -5.56 0.03
N PHE A 109 -11.75 -5.39 0.28
CA PHE A 109 -10.95 -6.39 0.98
C PHE A 109 -10.02 -5.84 2.07
N ALA A 110 -9.56 -4.59 1.95
CA ALA A 110 -8.66 -3.97 2.91
C ALA A 110 -9.31 -3.87 4.30
N LYS A 111 -8.58 -4.26 5.35
CA LYS A 111 -9.03 -4.23 6.74
C LYS A 111 -7.97 -3.62 7.64
N PRO A 112 -8.29 -2.61 8.47
CA PRO A 112 -7.32 -2.03 9.39
C PRO A 112 -6.64 -3.07 10.30
N GLY A 113 -5.37 -2.86 10.59
CA GLY A 113 -4.57 -3.72 11.49
C GLY A 113 -4.05 -5.02 10.86
N LYS A 114 -4.34 -5.28 9.58
CA LYS A 114 -3.91 -6.47 8.86
C LYS A 114 -2.68 -6.23 8.00
N THR A 115 -2.06 -7.32 7.58
CA THR A 115 -0.92 -7.35 6.65
C THR A 115 -1.35 -7.78 5.25
N LEU A 116 -0.82 -7.12 4.22
CA LEU A 116 -1.04 -7.43 2.80
C LEU A 116 0.29 -7.55 2.07
N LEU A 117 0.47 -8.65 1.33
CA LEU A 117 1.61 -8.83 0.42
C LEU A 117 1.11 -8.94 -1.02
N GLY A 118 1.57 -8.05 -1.90
CA GLY A 118 1.09 -7.97 -3.28
C GLY A 118 2.19 -8.12 -4.31
N SER A 119 1.92 -8.77 -5.44
CA SER A 119 2.87 -8.90 -6.57
C SER A 119 2.92 -7.64 -7.45
N ASP A 120 2.72 -6.48 -6.83
CA ASP A 120 2.64 -5.17 -7.47
C ASP A 120 3.25 -4.10 -6.55
N SER A 121 3.99 -3.15 -7.13
CA SER A 121 4.72 -2.12 -6.36
C SER A 121 3.80 -1.18 -5.58
N HIS A 122 2.59 -0.93 -6.07
CA HIS A 122 1.65 0.04 -5.50
C HIS A 122 0.69 -0.56 -4.47
N THR A 123 0.96 -1.81 -4.04
CA THR A 123 0.29 -2.46 -2.90
C THR A 123 0.20 -1.59 -1.62
N PRO A 124 1.17 -0.70 -1.31
CA PRO A 124 1.06 0.29 -0.22
C PRO A 124 -0.19 1.17 -0.22
N THR A 125 -0.96 1.22 -1.31
CA THR A 125 -2.29 1.88 -1.36
C THR A 125 -3.20 1.48 -0.21
N ALA A 126 -3.21 0.20 0.20
CA ALA A 126 -4.05 -0.27 1.30
C ALA A 126 -3.63 0.29 2.68
N GLY A 127 -2.44 0.89 2.78
CA GLY A 127 -1.99 1.63 3.95
C GLY A 127 -2.87 2.82 4.32
N GLY A 128 -3.61 3.41 3.37
CA GLY A 128 -4.62 4.43 3.65
C GLY A 128 -5.78 3.94 4.54
N MET A 129 -5.95 2.62 4.66
CA MET A 129 -6.92 1.95 5.56
C MET A 129 -6.28 1.47 6.88
N GLY A 130 -5.00 1.73 7.12
CA GLY A 130 -4.30 1.24 8.32
C GLY A 130 -3.81 -0.20 8.21
N MET A 131 -3.36 -0.62 7.02
CA MET A 131 -2.69 -1.90 6.80
C MET A 131 -1.18 -1.73 6.61
N ILE A 132 -0.40 -2.74 7.02
CA ILE A 132 0.96 -2.90 6.51
C ILE A 132 0.86 -3.63 5.17
N ALA A 133 0.95 -2.87 4.08
CA ALA A 133 0.74 -3.37 2.73
C ALA A 133 2.00 -3.21 1.87
N ILE A 134 2.61 -4.32 1.46
CA ILE A 134 3.96 -4.34 0.88
C ILE A 134 3.93 -4.95 -0.52
N GLY A 135 4.57 -4.28 -1.48
CA GLY A 135 4.85 -4.85 -2.80
C GLY A 135 6.05 -5.79 -2.74
N ALA A 136 5.93 -6.99 -3.31
CA ALA A 136 6.96 -8.03 -3.29
C ALA A 136 7.00 -8.82 -4.60
N GLY A 137 8.00 -9.70 -4.73
CA GLY A 137 8.12 -10.59 -5.87
C GLY A 137 7.06 -11.70 -5.84
N GLY A 138 6.76 -12.27 -7.02
CA GLY A 138 5.78 -13.37 -7.14
C GLY A 138 6.07 -14.57 -6.24
N LEU A 139 7.36 -14.88 -5.99
CA LEU A 139 7.77 -15.99 -5.13
C LEU A 139 7.46 -15.73 -3.65
N ASP A 140 7.65 -14.51 -3.17
CA ASP A 140 7.32 -14.14 -1.80
C ASP A 140 5.80 -14.21 -1.58
N VAL A 141 5.02 -13.72 -2.56
CA VAL A 141 3.56 -13.82 -2.55
C VAL A 141 3.10 -15.28 -2.59
N ALA A 142 3.71 -16.12 -3.43
CA ALA A 142 3.44 -17.56 -3.46
C ALA A 142 3.74 -18.24 -2.12
N SER A 143 4.88 -17.89 -1.50
CA SER A 143 5.28 -18.42 -0.19
C SER A 143 4.30 -18.01 0.90
N ALA A 144 3.87 -16.74 0.91
CA ALA A 144 2.84 -16.24 1.81
C ALA A 144 1.50 -16.98 1.62
N MET A 145 1.07 -17.21 0.36
CA MET A 145 -0.10 -18.04 0.07
C MET A 145 0.04 -19.48 0.59
N ALA A 146 1.26 -20.03 0.60
CA ALA A 146 1.56 -21.35 1.17
C ALA A 146 1.62 -21.37 2.71
N GLY A 147 1.50 -20.20 3.36
CA GLY A 147 1.52 -20.02 4.81
C GLY A 147 2.90 -19.80 5.40
N GLU A 148 3.92 -19.58 4.57
CA GLU A 148 5.26 -19.19 5.03
C GLU A 148 5.27 -17.71 5.44
N PRO A 149 6.06 -17.32 6.46
CA PRO A 149 6.18 -15.93 6.84
C PRO A 149 6.98 -15.13 5.80
N PHE A 150 6.73 -13.83 5.74
CA PHE A 150 7.49 -12.91 4.89
C PHE A 150 8.70 -12.37 5.64
N TYR A 151 9.89 -12.56 5.06
CA TYR A 151 11.15 -12.11 5.63
C TYR A 151 11.55 -10.75 5.07
N MET A 152 11.94 -9.84 5.96
CA MET A 152 12.40 -8.51 5.58
C MET A 152 13.36 -7.96 6.63
N LYS A 153 14.18 -6.98 6.26
CA LYS A 153 14.87 -6.15 7.25
C LYS A 153 13.87 -5.19 7.87
N MET A 154 13.85 -5.12 9.21
CA MET A 154 13.01 -4.19 9.95
C MET A 154 13.28 -2.75 9.46
N PRO A 155 12.29 -2.07 8.87
CA PRO A 155 12.43 -0.69 8.42
C PRO A 155 12.50 0.26 9.61
N LYS A 156 13.08 1.44 9.39
CA LYS A 156 12.82 2.57 10.29
C LYS A 156 11.38 3.05 10.10
N ILE A 157 10.75 3.56 11.15
CA ILE A 157 9.43 4.18 11.07
C ILE A 157 9.60 5.69 11.12
N VAL A 158 9.30 6.36 10.00
CA VAL A 158 9.35 7.82 9.88
C VAL A 158 7.96 8.38 10.05
N GLY A 159 7.79 9.24 11.06
CA GLY A 159 6.54 9.95 11.28
C GLY A 159 6.44 11.16 10.34
N VAL A 160 5.38 11.23 9.55
CA VAL A 160 5.04 12.42 8.74
C VAL A 160 3.91 13.16 9.45
N LYS A 161 4.26 14.23 10.15
CA LYS A 161 3.32 15.05 10.91
C LYS A 161 2.67 16.09 9.98
N LEU A 162 1.37 15.94 9.76
CA LEU A 162 0.56 16.87 8.99
C LEU A 162 -0.16 17.84 9.94
N THR A 163 0.03 19.14 9.72
CA THR A 163 -0.61 20.22 10.50
C THR A 163 -1.35 21.19 9.59
N GLY A 164 -2.28 21.97 10.13
CA GLY A 164 -3.06 22.91 9.33
C GLY A 164 -4.05 22.22 8.37
N LYS A 165 -4.47 22.94 7.34
CA LYS A 165 -5.46 22.50 6.34
C LYS A 165 -5.00 22.80 4.92
N LEU A 166 -5.36 21.93 3.99
CA LEU A 166 -5.09 22.14 2.56
C LEU A 166 -5.82 23.41 2.06
N PRO A 167 -5.13 24.35 1.40
CA PRO A 167 -5.78 25.47 0.75
C PRO A 167 -6.53 25.02 -0.51
N GLU A 168 -7.32 25.93 -1.08
CA GLU A 168 -8.04 25.66 -2.33
C GLU A 168 -7.06 25.20 -3.43
N TRP A 169 -7.51 24.26 -4.27
CA TRP A 169 -6.73 23.64 -5.37
C TRP A 169 -5.56 22.75 -4.96
N VAL A 170 -5.23 22.66 -3.67
CA VAL A 170 -4.22 21.72 -3.16
C VAL A 170 -4.91 20.46 -2.66
N THR A 171 -4.34 19.32 -2.99
CA THR A 171 -4.92 17.99 -2.80
C THR A 171 -3.96 17.07 -2.05
N ALA A 172 -4.43 15.88 -1.68
CA ALA A 172 -3.60 14.83 -1.11
C ALA A 172 -2.39 14.43 -2.00
N LYS A 173 -2.52 14.62 -3.33
CA LYS A 173 -1.42 14.38 -4.27
C LYS A 173 -0.24 15.32 -4.02
N ASP A 174 -0.51 16.57 -3.67
CA ASP A 174 0.53 17.57 -3.41
C ASP A 174 1.32 17.24 -2.14
N ILE A 175 0.70 16.59 -1.15
CA ILE A 175 1.38 16.13 0.08
C ILE A 175 2.48 15.10 -0.26
N ILE A 176 2.15 14.09 -1.06
CA ILE A 176 3.13 13.05 -1.42
C ILE A 176 4.15 13.56 -2.44
N LEU A 177 3.76 14.45 -3.35
CA LEU A 177 4.70 15.15 -4.22
C LEU A 177 5.69 16.02 -3.43
N GLU A 178 5.25 16.67 -2.36
CA GLU A 178 6.14 17.45 -1.48
C GLU A 178 7.15 16.55 -0.77
N LEU A 179 6.72 15.38 -0.27
CA LEU A 179 7.65 14.39 0.28
C LEU A 179 8.66 13.92 -0.77
N LEU A 180 8.19 13.63 -1.99
CA LEU A 180 9.04 13.19 -3.08
C LEU A 180 10.04 14.28 -3.52
N ARG A 181 9.63 15.54 -3.52
CA ARG A 181 10.49 16.71 -3.74
C ARG A 181 11.60 16.82 -2.69
N ARG A 182 11.28 16.57 -1.41
CA ARG A 182 12.23 16.65 -0.29
C ARG A 182 13.19 15.46 -0.22
N LEU A 183 12.69 14.26 -0.56
CA LEU A 183 13.37 13.00 -0.26
C LEU A 183 13.93 12.29 -1.49
N SER A 184 13.50 12.66 -2.71
CA SER A 184 13.79 11.99 -3.98
C SER A 184 13.32 10.52 -4.03
N VAL A 185 13.48 9.86 -5.18
CA VAL A 185 13.12 8.44 -5.36
C VAL A 185 13.91 7.43 -4.51
N LYS A 186 14.92 7.89 -3.76
CA LYS A 186 15.76 7.03 -2.89
C LYS A 186 15.55 7.27 -1.40
N GLY A 187 14.79 8.29 -1.02
CA GLY A 187 14.72 8.73 0.38
C GLY A 187 13.89 7.84 1.30
N GLY A 188 13.11 6.90 0.74
CA GLY A 188 12.28 5.95 1.46
C GLY A 188 12.87 4.56 1.64
N VAL A 189 14.02 4.24 1.05
CA VAL A 189 14.60 2.88 1.11
C VAL A 189 14.83 2.45 2.56
N GLY A 190 14.25 1.31 2.94
CA GLY A 190 14.34 0.76 4.30
C GLY A 190 13.52 1.54 5.33
N LYS A 191 12.48 2.25 4.90
CA LYS A 191 11.59 3.05 5.76
C LYS A 191 10.12 2.71 5.54
N ILE A 192 9.34 2.84 6.61
CA ILE A 192 7.88 2.95 6.60
C ILE A 192 7.54 4.40 6.92
N PHE A 193 6.68 5.02 6.12
CA PHE A 193 6.13 6.35 6.42
C PHE A 193 4.78 6.21 7.12
N GLU A 194 4.69 6.69 8.36
CA GLU A 194 3.44 6.72 9.11
C GLU A 194 2.96 8.17 9.22
N TYR A 195 1.75 8.43 8.72
CA TYR A 195 1.16 9.77 8.70
C TYR A 195 0.35 10.02 9.95
N PHE A 196 0.62 11.14 10.63
CA PHE A 196 -0.03 11.51 11.89
C PHE A 196 -0.20 13.04 12.01
N GLY A 197 -0.81 13.51 13.09
CA GLY A 197 -1.08 14.92 13.34
C GLY A 197 -2.53 15.32 13.06
N GLU A 198 -2.87 16.58 13.33
CA GLU A 198 -4.26 17.07 13.17
C GLU A 198 -4.72 17.10 11.72
N GLY A 199 -3.80 17.32 10.77
CA GLY A 199 -4.11 17.48 9.35
C GLY A 199 -4.64 16.20 8.69
N ILE A 200 -4.40 15.03 9.27
CA ILE A 200 -4.92 13.75 8.73
C ILE A 200 -6.45 13.67 8.78
N LYS A 201 -7.10 14.49 9.63
CA LYS A 201 -8.57 14.56 9.75
C LYS A 201 -9.23 15.27 8.57
N GLU A 202 -8.46 15.99 7.77
CA GLU A 202 -8.96 16.62 6.55
C GLU A 202 -8.92 15.67 5.35
N LEU A 203 -8.36 14.46 5.51
CA LEU A 203 -8.12 13.52 4.42
C LEU A 203 -9.07 12.32 4.50
N SER A 204 -9.87 12.12 3.45
CA SER A 204 -10.65 10.91 3.22
C SER A 204 -9.77 9.68 2.99
N VAL A 205 -10.33 8.47 3.11
CA VAL A 205 -9.56 7.24 2.87
C VAL A 205 -8.98 7.17 1.43
N PRO A 206 -9.70 7.54 0.36
CA PRO A 206 -9.09 7.61 -0.98
C PRO A 206 -7.93 8.62 -1.10
N GLU A 207 -8.00 9.74 -0.37
CA GLU A 207 -6.90 10.71 -0.30
C GLU A 207 -5.69 10.17 0.46
N ARG A 208 -5.92 9.51 1.60
CA ARG A 208 -4.87 8.76 2.33
C ARG A 208 -4.23 7.70 1.45
N ALA A 209 -5.06 6.94 0.71
CA ALA A 209 -4.61 5.92 -0.22
C ALA A 209 -3.80 6.51 -1.39
N THR A 210 -4.13 7.71 -1.88
CA THR A 210 -3.32 8.43 -2.87
C THR A 210 -1.91 8.68 -2.36
N ILE A 211 -1.80 9.11 -1.09
CA ILE A 211 -0.52 9.38 -0.44
C ILE A 211 0.27 8.09 -0.23
N THR A 212 -0.36 7.03 0.30
CA THR A 212 0.36 5.77 0.57
C THR A 212 0.71 5.00 -0.69
N ASN A 213 -0.10 5.11 -1.75
CA ASN A 213 0.18 4.58 -3.09
C ASN A 213 1.52 5.11 -3.62
N MET A 214 1.66 6.45 -3.65
CA MET A 214 2.87 7.09 -4.16
C MET A 214 4.07 7.05 -3.19
N GLY A 215 3.89 6.45 -2.01
CA GLY A 215 5.01 6.05 -1.16
C GLY A 215 5.95 5.06 -1.85
N ALA A 216 5.45 4.30 -2.85
CA ALA A 216 6.25 3.39 -3.66
C ALA A 216 7.36 4.14 -4.43
N GLU A 217 7.08 5.33 -4.96
CA GLU A 217 8.03 6.16 -5.72
C GLU A 217 9.18 6.68 -4.85
N LEU A 218 9.01 6.77 -3.53
CA LEU A 218 10.10 7.08 -2.58
C LEU A 218 11.06 5.88 -2.38
N GLY A 219 10.71 4.69 -2.88
CA GLY A 219 11.34 3.43 -2.53
C GLY A 219 10.99 2.94 -1.12
N ALA A 220 9.89 3.43 -0.53
CA ALA A 220 9.44 3.03 0.80
C ALA A 220 9.06 1.55 0.83
N THR A 221 9.28 0.90 1.98
CA THR A 221 8.76 -0.46 2.20
C THR A 221 7.24 -0.46 2.19
N THR A 222 6.63 0.51 2.88
CA THR A 222 5.20 0.82 2.78
C THR A 222 4.94 2.21 3.40
N SER A 223 3.69 2.63 3.38
CA SER A 223 3.18 3.86 3.96
C SER A 223 1.84 3.58 4.63
N ILE A 224 1.52 4.24 5.74
CA ILE A 224 0.34 3.89 6.54
C ILE A 224 -0.29 5.10 7.23
N PHE A 225 -1.62 5.14 7.26
CA PHE A 225 -2.42 6.04 8.10
C PHE A 225 -3.06 5.27 9.25
N PRO A 226 -3.40 5.92 10.38
CA PRO A 226 -4.22 5.30 11.42
C PRO A 226 -5.62 4.94 10.90
N SER A 227 -6.29 4.05 11.64
CA SER A 227 -7.70 3.77 11.45
C SER A 227 -8.53 4.52 12.49
N ASP A 228 -9.24 5.55 12.03
CA ASP A 228 -10.04 6.46 12.84
C ASP A 228 -11.49 6.50 12.36
N GLU A 229 -12.27 7.48 12.84
CA GLU A 229 -13.67 7.65 12.45
C GLU A 229 -13.86 7.91 10.93
N ILE A 230 -12.84 8.42 10.23
CA ILE A 230 -12.89 8.58 8.76
C ILE A 230 -12.80 7.21 8.10
N THR A 231 -11.91 6.35 8.60
CA THR A 231 -11.83 4.96 8.16
C THR A 231 -13.14 4.20 8.44
N ARG A 232 -13.74 4.41 9.63
CA ARG A 232 -15.04 3.84 9.97
C ARG A 232 -16.14 4.28 9.00
N ALA A 233 -16.23 5.59 8.73
CA ALA A 233 -17.23 6.15 7.83
C ALA A 233 -17.08 5.60 6.40
N TYR A 234 -15.84 5.45 5.93
CA TYR A 234 -15.56 4.84 4.63
C TYR A 234 -16.00 3.38 4.58
N LEU A 235 -15.62 2.56 5.56
CA LEU A 235 -16.01 1.15 5.63
C LEU A 235 -17.54 0.99 5.73
N ARG A 236 -18.21 1.83 6.52
CA ARG A 236 -19.69 1.88 6.56
C ARG A 236 -20.28 2.19 5.18
N ALA A 237 -19.75 3.17 4.47
CA ALA A 237 -20.21 3.51 3.12
C ALA A 237 -20.01 2.35 2.12
N GLN A 238 -19.00 1.50 2.35
CA GLN A 238 -18.78 0.27 1.58
C GLN A 238 -19.62 -0.93 2.07
N GLY A 239 -20.46 -0.75 3.09
CA GLY A 239 -21.25 -1.83 3.69
C GLY A 239 -20.42 -2.84 4.48
N ARG A 240 -19.29 -2.39 5.05
CA ARG A 240 -18.27 -3.21 5.73
C ARG A 240 -17.87 -2.61 7.09
N GLU A 241 -18.79 -1.95 7.79
CA GLU A 241 -18.48 -1.31 9.08
C GLU A 241 -17.95 -2.31 10.12
N GLU A 242 -18.37 -3.56 10.04
CA GLU A 242 -17.92 -4.67 10.90
C GLU A 242 -16.43 -5.02 10.74
N ASP A 243 -15.80 -4.60 9.64
CA ASP A 243 -14.35 -4.75 9.43
C ASP A 243 -13.54 -3.65 10.13
N TRP A 244 -14.20 -2.60 10.65
CA TRP A 244 -13.51 -1.49 11.29
C TRP A 244 -13.01 -1.85 12.69
N ILE A 245 -11.78 -1.46 12.97
CA ILE A 245 -11.22 -1.39 14.31
C ILE A 245 -10.57 -0.02 14.48
N GLU A 246 -10.64 0.56 15.67
CA GLU A 246 -9.84 1.74 15.99
C GLU A 246 -8.36 1.33 16.10
N LEU A 247 -7.50 2.03 15.36
CA LEU A 247 -6.07 1.79 15.38
C LEU A 247 -5.31 3.10 15.31
N LEU A 248 -4.93 3.60 16.49
CA LEU A 248 -4.23 4.87 16.68
C LEU A 248 -2.81 4.62 17.22
N PRO A 249 -1.86 5.53 16.95
CA PRO A 249 -0.59 5.53 17.67
C PRO A 249 -0.84 5.80 19.17
N ASP A 250 0.04 5.29 20.03
CA ASP A 250 0.02 5.60 21.46
C ASP A 250 0.27 7.10 21.69
N PRO A 251 -0.26 7.71 22.78
CA PRO A 251 -0.03 9.13 23.08
C PRO A 251 1.46 9.50 23.21
N ASP A 252 2.30 8.55 23.60
CA ASP A 252 3.76 8.67 23.73
C ASP A 252 4.52 7.89 22.65
N ALA A 253 3.89 7.66 21.50
CA ALA A 253 4.55 7.00 20.36
C ALA A 253 5.82 7.76 19.96
N GLU A 254 6.90 7.00 19.77
CA GLU A 254 8.19 7.51 19.30
C GLU A 254 8.40 7.06 17.86
N TYR A 255 8.93 7.94 17.02
CA TYR A 255 9.34 7.66 15.64
C TYR A 255 10.88 7.67 15.54
N ASP A 256 11.45 6.95 14.58
CA ASP A 256 12.91 6.97 14.37
C ASP A 256 13.36 8.30 13.76
N GLU A 257 12.53 8.89 12.90
CA GLU A 257 12.70 10.21 12.27
C GLU A 257 11.32 10.88 12.18
N VAL A 258 11.27 12.22 12.20
CA VAL A 258 10.02 12.99 12.03
C VAL A 258 10.19 14.02 10.93
N ILE A 259 9.23 14.08 10.02
CA ILE A 259 9.10 15.10 8.98
C ILE A 259 7.81 15.86 9.24
N GLU A 260 7.88 17.20 9.29
CA GLU A 260 6.70 18.04 9.44
C GLU A 260 6.31 18.69 8.10
N ILE A 261 5.01 18.66 7.79
CA ILE A 261 4.41 19.32 6.62
C ILE A 261 3.24 20.15 7.11
N ASN A 262 3.37 21.47 6.97
CA ASN A 262 2.26 22.39 7.16
C ASN A 262 1.41 22.41 5.89
N LEU A 263 0.22 21.81 5.94
CA LEU A 263 -0.70 21.69 4.82
C LEU A 263 -1.12 23.07 4.28
N SER A 264 -1.16 24.09 5.15
CA SER A 264 -1.57 25.45 4.78
C SER A 264 -0.50 26.24 4.01
N GLU A 265 0.72 25.74 3.98
CA GLU A 265 1.83 26.32 3.21
C GLU A 265 2.07 25.59 1.88
N LEU A 266 1.34 24.51 1.62
CA LEU A 266 1.44 23.79 0.35
C LEU A 266 0.81 24.62 -0.78
N GLU A 267 1.43 24.55 -1.94
CA GLU A 267 0.90 25.04 -3.22
C GLU A 267 0.75 23.86 -4.19
N PRO A 268 -0.03 23.98 -5.28
CA PRO A 268 -0.16 22.91 -6.26
C PRO A 268 1.19 22.51 -6.87
N LEU A 269 1.48 21.22 -6.86
CA LEU A 269 2.73 20.62 -7.33
C LEU A 269 2.48 19.72 -8.54
N ILE A 270 3.50 19.58 -9.37
CA ILE A 270 3.49 18.68 -10.53
C ILE A 270 4.83 17.95 -10.66
N ALA A 271 4.79 16.66 -10.93
CA ALA A 271 5.96 15.88 -11.31
C ALA A 271 6.22 16.03 -12.81
N CYS A 272 7.34 16.64 -13.17
CA CYS A 272 7.75 16.87 -14.54
C CYS A 272 8.49 15.66 -15.12
N PRO A 273 8.46 15.46 -16.46
CA PRO A 273 9.25 14.41 -17.08
C PRO A 273 10.76 14.54 -16.78
N HIS A 274 11.53 13.46 -16.73
CA HIS A 274 11.15 12.04 -16.89
C HIS A 274 11.14 11.26 -15.57
N SER A 275 11.20 11.94 -14.43
CA SER A 275 11.34 11.31 -13.10
C SER A 275 10.23 11.80 -12.17
N PRO A 276 9.62 10.93 -11.35
CA PRO A 276 8.53 11.34 -10.47
C PRO A 276 9.00 12.31 -9.38
N ASP A 277 10.29 12.32 -9.01
CA ASP A 277 10.87 13.28 -8.06
C ASP A 277 11.28 14.64 -8.67
N ASN A 278 11.10 14.84 -9.97
CA ASN A 278 11.26 16.15 -10.61
C ASN A 278 10.01 17.01 -10.34
N VAL A 279 9.79 17.34 -9.08
CA VAL A 279 8.58 18.03 -8.62
C VAL A 279 8.79 19.54 -8.58
N LEU A 280 7.95 20.27 -9.31
CA LEU A 280 7.93 21.73 -9.35
C LEU A 280 6.55 22.28 -8.94
N PRO A 281 6.49 23.51 -8.39
CA PRO A 281 5.24 24.24 -8.33
C PRO A 281 4.61 24.40 -9.71
N VAL A 282 3.28 24.23 -9.82
CA VAL A 282 2.57 24.32 -11.11
C VAL A 282 2.82 25.65 -11.83
N ARG A 283 2.97 26.75 -11.08
CA ARG A 283 3.28 28.08 -11.64
C ARG A 283 4.61 28.15 -12.39
N GLU A 284 5.57 27.28 -12.10
CA GLU A 284 6.87 27.27 -12.77
C GLU A 284 6.82 26.62 -14.16
N VAL A 285 5.75 25.86 -14.45
CA VAL A 285 5.54 25.20 -15.74
C VAL A 285 4.39 25.81 -16.55
N GLU A 286 3.92 26.99 -16.13
CA GLU A 286 2.88 27.72 -16.82
C GLU A 286 3.28 28.03 -18.28
N GLY A 287 2.33 27.89 -19.21
CA GLY A 287 2.54 28.17 -20.63
C GLY A 287 3.10 27.00 -21.44
N ILE A 288 3.44 25.87 -20.81
CA ILE A 288 3.76 24.64 -21.54
C ILE A 288 2.47 24.07 -22.15
N LYS A 289 2.47 23.87 -23.47
CA LYS A 289 1.34 23.28 -24.20
C LYS A 289 1.21 21.79 -23.84
N VAL A 290 -0.02 21.35 -23.57
CA VAL A 290 -0.40 19.94 -23.37
C VAL A 290 -1.32 19.55 -24.52
N ASP A 291 -1.12 18.37 -25.10
CA ASP A 291 -1.91 17.81 -26.21
C ASP A 291 -2.87 16.70 -25.72
#